data_AF-A0A8T6QFY3-F1
#
_entry.id   AF-A0A8T6QFY3-F1
#
_cell.length_a   1.000
_cell.length_b   1.000
_cell.length_c   1.000
_cell.angle_alpha   90.00
_cell.angle_beta   90.00
_cell.angle_gamma   90.00
#
_symmetry.space_group_name_H-M   'P 1'
#
loop_
_entity.id
_entity.type
_entity.pdbx_description
1 polymer ?
#
loop_
_entity_poly.entity_id
_entity_poly.type
_entity_poly.pdbx_seq_one_letter_code
_entity_poly.pdbx_strand_id
1 'polypeptide(L)' 'DYIAFMPKPDVRTALQNLSAAFTHYNENHPHSALGYHSPREFRQQRASLT' A
#
# COMPACT_ATOMS: atom_id res chain seq x y z
N ASP A 1 -3.68 -9.94 5.46
CA ASP A 1 -2.40 -9.83 6.17
C ASP A 1 -1.27 -10.12 5.19
N TYR A 2 -0.72 -9.09 4.53
CA TYR A 2 0.33 -9.26 3.52
C TYR A 2 1.64 -9.78 4.13
N ILE A 3 1.91 -9.41 5.37
CA ILE A 3 3.17 -9.74 6.05
C ILE A 3 3.21 -11.21 6.42
N ALA A 4 2.08 -11.80 6.83
CA ALA A 4 2.00 -13.23 7.13
C ALA A 4 2.40 -14.13 5.95
N PHE A 5 1.99 -13.77 4.72
CA PHE A 5 2.22 -14.60 3.52
C PHE A 5 3.46 -14.21 2.71
N MET A 6 4.15 -13.15 3.09
CA MET A 6 5.35 -12.67 2.41
C MET A 6 6.52 -13.64 2.64
N PRO A 7 7.26 -14.06 1.59
CA PRO A 7 8.53 -14.78 1.76
C PRO A 7 9.59 -13.85 2.37
N LYS A 8 10.36 -14.34 3.33
CA LYS A 8 11.36 -13.55 4.08
C LYS A 8 12.64 -14.37 4.37
N PRO A 9 13.27 -14.99 3.36
CA PRO A 9 14.41 -15.88 3.58
C PRO A 9 15.62 -15.17 4.20
N ASP A 10 15.76 -13.87 3.97
CA ASP A 10 16.82 -13.03 4.53
C ASP A 10 16.36 -11.57 4.70
N VAL A 11 17.16 -10.77 5.39
CA VAL A 11 16.86 -9.37 5.71
C VAL A 11 16.68 -8.51 4.45
N ARG A 12 17.53 -8.69 3.43
CA ARG A 12 17.44 -7.89 2.20
C ARG A 12 16.13 -8.18 1.48
N THR A 13 15.80 -9.45 1.32
CA THR A 13 14.54 -9.89 0.69
C THR A 13 13.32 -9.42 1.49
N ALA A 14 13.37 -9.50 2.83
CA ALA A 14 12.28 -9.01 3.68
C ALA A 14 12.03 -7.51 3.52
N LEU A 15 13.09 -6.70 3.42
CA LEU A 15 12.97 -5.25 3.21
C LEU A 15 12.43 -4.91 1.82
N GLN A 16 12.88 -5.61 0.78
CA GLN A 16 12.36 -5.45 -0.58
C GLN A 16 10.88 -5.78 -0.66
N ASN A 17 10.48 -6.92 -0.07
CA ASN A 17 9.09 -7.34 -0.08
C ASN A 17 8.21 -6.42 0.77
N LEU A 18 8.72 -5.88 1.88
CA LEU A 18 8.02 -4.87 2.68
C LEU A 18 7.75 -3.59 1.87
N SER A 19 8.76 -3.12 1.12
CA SER A 19 8.60 -1.97 0.22
C SER A 19 7.53 -2.24 -0.84
N ALA A 20 7.56 -3.42 -1.47
CA ALA A 20 6.55 -3.82 -2.45
C ALA A 20 5.14 -3.90 -1.83
N ALA A 21 5.00 -4.44 -0.63
CA ALA A 21 3.73 -4.52 0.08
C ALA A 21 3.15 -3.13 0.38
N PHE A 22 3.98 -2.17 0.82
CA PHE A 22 3.53 -0.79 1.03
C PHE A 22 3.09 -0.12 -0.26
N THR A 23 3.84 -0.28 -1.35
CA THR A 23 3.45 0.25 -2.66
C THR A 23 2.11 -0.33 -3.09
N HIS A 24 1.97 -1.66 -3.04
CA HIS A 24 0.74 -2.35 -3.41
C HIS A 24 -0.46 -1.87 -2.57
N TYR A 25 -0.30 -1.80 -1.24
CA TYR A 25 -1.35 -1.32 -0.35
C TYR A 25 -1.77 0.12 -0.69
N ASN A 26 -0.81 1.01 -0.89
CA ASN A 26 -1.10 2.41 -1.19
C ASN A 26 -1.76 2.61 -2.56
N GLU A 27 -1.44 1.78 -3.55
CA GLU A 27 -1.94 1.93 -4.91
C GLU A 27 -3.27 1.21 -5.15
N ASN A 28 -3.47 0.04 -4.55
CA ASN A 28 -4.55 -0.86 -4.96
C ASN A 28 -5.59 -1.13 -3.87
N HIS A 29 -5.32 -0.84 -2.60
CA HIS A 29 -6.20 -1.28 -1.52
C HIS A 29 -7.38 -0.32 -1.33
N PRO A 30 -8.63 -0.73 -1.67
CA PRO A 30 -9.79 0.14 -1.47
C PRO A 30 -10.13 0.21 0.02
N HIS A 31 -10.36 1.41 0.52
CA HIS A 31 -10.69 1.62 1.94
C HIS A 31 -12.05 2.29 2.08
N SER A 32 -12.96 1.69 2.86
CA SER A 32 -14.33 2.21 3.07
C SER A 32 -14.37 3.65 3.61
N ALA A 33 -13.52 3.97 4.59
CA ALA A 33 -13.34 5.32 5.11
C ALA A 33 -12.80 6.34 4.08
N LEU A 34 -12.19 5.87 2.99
CA LEU A 34 -11.71 6.68 1.87
C LEU A 34 -12.69 6.67 0.68
N GLY A 35 -13.96 6.26 0.89
CA GLY A 35 -14.93 6.15 -0.18
C GLY A 35 -14.63 5.02 -1.18
N TYR A 36 -13.95 3.97 -0.71
CA TYR A 36 -13.43 2.86 -1.53
C TYR A 36 -12.31 3.23 -2.52
N HIS A 37 -11.73 4.42 -2.39
CA HIS A 37 -10.49 4.76 -3.08
C HIS A 37 -9.26 4.13 -2.41
N SER A 38 -8.20 3.95 -3.18
CA SER A 38 -6.88 3.65 -2.63
C SER A 38 -6.31 4.85 -1.88
N PRO A 39 -5.38 4.63 -0.92
CA PRO A 39 -4.71 5.73 -0.24
C PRO A 39 -4.04 6.74 -1.18
N ARG A 40 -3.48 6.28 -2.32
CA ARG A 40 -2.88 7.15 -3.32
C ARG A 40 -3.93 7.98 -4.05
N GLU A 41 -4.99 7.36 -4.53
CA GLU A 41 -6.08 8.05 -5.24
C GLU A 41 -6.70 9.12 -4.35
N PHE A 42 -6.98 8.78 -3.09
CA PHE A 42 -7.52 9.74 -2.13
C PHE A 42 -6.60 10.95 -1.94
N ARG A 43 -5.27 10.74 -1.80
CA ARG A 43 -4.30 11.85 -1.69
C ARG A 43 -4.28 12.71 -2.96
N GLN A 44 -4.34 12.10 -4.13
CA GLN A 44 -4.37 12.81 -5.42
C GLN A 44 -5.62 13.67 -5.56
N GLN A 45 -6.79 13.12 -5.25
CA GLN A 45 -8.06 13.85 -5.24
C GLN A 45 -8.01 15.05 -4.27
N ARG A 46 -7.48 14.85 -3.06
CA ARG A 46 -7.35 15.95 -2.08
C ARG A 46 -6.36 17.02 -2.51
N ALA A 47 -5.26 16.64 -3.16
CA ALA A 47 -4.28 17.60 -3.67
C ALA A 47 -4.85 18.44 -4.83
N SER A 48 -5.75 17.88 -5.66
CA SER A 48 -6.41 18.63 -6.74
C SER A 48 -7.50 19.59 -6.28
N LEU A 49 -7.93 19.50 -5.03
CA LEU A 49 -8.97 20.36 -4.43
C LEU A 49 -8.39 21.56 -3.67
N THR A 50 -7.06 21.71 -3.65
CA THR A 50 -6.32 22.83 -3.04
C THR A 50 -5.63 23.62 -4.14
#